data_AF-A0A822WLE5-F1
#
_entry.id   AF-A0A822WLE5-F1
#
_cell.length_a   1.000
_cell.length_b   1.000
_cell.length_c   1.000
_cell.angle_alpha   90.00
_cell.angle_beta   90.00
_cell.angle_gamma   90.00
#
_symmetry.space_group_name_H-M   'P 1'
#
loop_
_entity.id
_entity.type
_entity.pdbx_description
1 polymer ?
#
loop_
_entity_poly.entity_id
_entity_poly.type
_entity_poly.pdbx_seq_one_letter_code
_entity_poly.pdbx_strand_id
1 'polypeptide(L)'
;MHWFFFIVFMIWTLALIWNGKDLFNKKQWLLAGLMFVLVLVATVVIGFTLKWLAQSMSLFSVATAKHYSIILSMSFLCVWGLKITVVLLCTLFSGIMGGHKRYNAENYEKLSSMTRAVAPGLLIFAKSLITLGSFLMFSGLWLK
;
A
#
# COMPACT_ATOMS: atom_id res chain seq x y z
N MET A 1 4.15 -6.29 -22.38
CA MET A 1 3.34 -5.34 -21.58
C MET A 1 3.12 -5.84 -20.16
N HIS A 2 2.56 -7.03 -19.97
CA HIS A 2 2.26 -7.63 -18.65
C HIS A 2 3.45 -7.66 -17.66
N TRP A 3 4.58 -8.24 -18.06
CA TRP A 3 5.80 -8.27 -17.23
C TRP A 3 6.34 -6.88 -16.89
N PHE A 4 6.25 -5.94 -17.83
CA PHE A 4 6.71 -4.57 -17.61
C PHE A 4 5.92 -3.89 -16.49
N PHE A 5 4.58 -3.91 -16.58
CA PHE A 5 3.74 -3.32 -15.54
C PHE A 5 3.86 -4.04 -14.21
N PHE A 6 3.97 -5.38 -14.22
CA PHE A 6 4.28 -6.15 -13.03
C PHE A 6 5.56 -5.63 -12.33
N ILE A 7 6.67 -5.54 -13.06
CA ILE A 7 7.95 -5.07 -12.52
C ILE A 7 7.83 -3.62 -12.00
N VAL A 8 7.17 -2.73 -12.74
CA VAL A 8 6.98 -1.33 -12.34
C VAL A 8 6.21 -1.23 -11.03
N PHE A 9 5.06 -1.89 -10.90
CA PHE A 9 4.25 -1.86 -9.68
C PHE A 9 4.95 -2.55 -8.50
N MET A 10 5.71 -3.61 -8.76
CA MET A 10 6.53 -4.27 -7.74
C MET A 10 7.61 -3.35 -7.20
N ILE A 11 8.42 -2.74 -8.07
CA ILE A 11 9.50 -1.81 -7.65
C ILE A 11 8.90 -0.63 -6.88
N TRP A 12 7.80 -0.06 -7.38
CA TRP A 12 7.16 1.06 -6.71
C TRP A 12 6.65 0.69 -5.32
N THR A 13 6.01 -0.48 -5.18
CA THR A 13 5.49 -0.96 -3.89
C THR A 13 6.62 -1.22 -2.90
N LEU A 14 7.68 -1.89 -3.34
CA LEU A 14 8.88 -2.14 -2.54
C LEU A 14 9.48 -0.82 -2.04
N ALA A 15 9.65 0.15 -2.93
CA ALA A 15 10.17 1.47 -2.57
C ALA A 15 9.32 2.14 -1.49
N LEU A 16 7.98 2.03 -1.55
CA LEU A 16 7.10 2.61 -0.53
C LEU A 16 7.14 1.86 0.80
N ILE A 17 7.12 0.52 0.79
CA ILE A 17 7.16 -0.31 2.00
C ILE A 17 8.47 -0.08 2.76
N TRP A 18 9.58 0.01 2.04
CA TRP A 18 10.93 0.06 2.62
C TRP A 18 11.47 1.49 2.82
N ASN A 19 10.69 2.54 2.54
CA ASN A 19 11.13 3.94 2.69
C ASN A 19 11.36 4.43 4.14
N GLY A 20 11.15 3.59 5.15
CA GLY A 20 11.32 3.92 6.57
C GLY A 20 10.29 4.89 7.17
N LYS A 21 9.37 5.44 6.37
CA LYS A 21 8.27 6.30 6.84
C LYS A 21 7.09 5.44 7.28
N ASP A 22 7.22 4.82 8.46
CA ASP A 22 6.26 3.81 8.94
C ASP A 22 5.32 4.33 10.03
N LEU A 23 5.58 5.52 10.60
CA LEU A 23 4.68 6.18 11.55
C LEU A 23 4.23 7.51 10.97
N PHE A 24 2.91 7.70 10.90
CA PHE A 24 2.31 8.94 10.40
C PHE A 24 1.87 9.84 11.55
N ASN A 25 2.26 11.10 11.47
CA ASN A 25 1.68 12.16 12.28
C ASN A 25 0.30 12.59 11.73
N LYS A 26 -0.42 13.46 12.46
CA LYS A 26 -1.77 13.92 12.06
C LYS A 26 -1.83 14.49 10.63
N LYS A 27 -0.83 15.28 10.21
CA LYS A 27 -0.78 15.85 8.86
C LYS A 27 -0.57 14.76 7.80
N GLN A 28 0.29 13.78 8.09
CA GLN A 28 0.54 12.65 7.19
C GLN A 28 -0.68 11.73 7.07
N TRP A 29 -1.46 11.55 8.14
CA TRP A 29 -2.75 10.85 8.07
C TRP A 29 -3.75 11.56 7.18
N LEU A 30 -3.85 12.89 7.30
CA LEU A 30 -4.70 13.69 6.40
C LEU A 30 -4.21 13.58 4.95
N LEU A 31 -2.90 13.68 4.72
CA LEU A 31 -2.32 13.51 3.39
C LEU A 31 -2.55 12.10 2.84
N ALA A 32 -2.48 11.06 3.68
CA ALA A 32 -2.76 9.68 3.29
C ALA A 32 -4.21 9.50 2.83
N GLY A 33 -5.16 10.10 3.55
CA GLY A 33 -6.56 10.15 3.16
C GLY A 33 -6.78 10.94 1.86
N LEU A 34 -6.12 12.08 1.69
CA LEU A 34 -6.17 12.84 0.44
C LEU A 34 -5.58 12.06 -0.74
N MET A 35 -4.47 11.35 -0.52
CA MET A 35 -3.87 10.46 -1.52
C MET A 35 -4.80 9.32 -1.89
N PHE A 36 -5.60 8.79 -0.95
CA PHE A 36 -6.61 7.79 -1.26
C PHE A 36 -7.66 8.34 -2.22
N VAL A 37 -8.20 9.53 -1.93
CA VAL A 37 -9.15 10.21 -2.81
C VAL A 37 -8.53 10.44 -4.19
N LEU A 38 -7.26 10.86 -4.23
CA LEU A 38 -6.53 11.04 -5.49
C LEU A 38 -6.39 9.73 -6.28
N VAL A 39 -6.08 8.61 -5.61
CA VAL A 39 -6.03 7.29 -6.24
C VAL A 39 -7.39 6.93 -6.82
N LEU A 40 -8.50 7.15 -6.09
CA LEU A 40 -9.85 6.91 -6.60
C LEU A 40 -10.21 7.80 -7.80
N VAL A 41 -9.83 9.07 -7.78
CA VAL A 41 -10.02 9.95 -8.94
C VAL A 41 -9.19 9.44 -10.13
N ALA A 42 -7.95 9.03 -9.89
CA ALA A 42 -7.10 8.46 -10.93
C ALA A 42 -7.69 7.18 -11.55
N THR A 43 -8.31 6.29 -10.78
CA THR A 43 -8.96 5.09 -11.33
C THR A 43 -10.13 5.44 -12.26
N VAL A 44 -10.94 6.44 -11.89
CA VAL A 44 -12.03 6.95 -12.75
C VAL A 44 -11.47 7.56 -14.03
N VAL A 45 -10.43 8.40 -13.92
CA VAL A 45 -9.79 9.04 -15.08
C VAL A 45 -9.18 8.00 -16.03
N ILE A 46 -8.51 6.97 -15.51
CA ILE A 46 -7.96 5.87 -16.31
C ILE A 46 -9.07 5.14 -17.07
N GLY A 47 -10.17 4.80 -16.39
CA GLY A 47 -11.31 4.12 -17.01
C GLY A 47 -11.96 4.96 -18.10
N PHE A 48 -12.18 6.25 -17.85
CA PHE A 48 -12.72 7.17 -18.84
C PHE A 48 -11.80 7.30 -20.06
N THR A 49 -10.50 7.51 -19.82
CA THR A 49 -9.51 7.71 -20.89
C THR A 49 -9.39 6.47 -21.78
N LEU A 50 -9.28 5.27 -21.19
CA LEU A 50 -9.19 4.03 -21.95
C LEU A 50 -10.46 3.75 -22.74
N LYS A 51 -11.65 4.01 -22.16
CA LYS A 51 -12.91 3.89 -22.88
C LYS A 51 -12.99 4.87 -24.05
N TRP A 52 -12.60 6.13 -23.83
CA TRP A 52 -12.60 7.16 -24.86
C TRP A 52 -11.65 6.81 -26.01
N LEU A 53 -10.45 6.31 -25.72
CA LEU A 53 -9.50 5.83 -26.74
C LEU A 53 -10.05 4.66 -27.56
N ALA A 54 -10.72 3.71 -26.90
CA ALA A 54 -11.35 2.57 -27.59
C ALA A 54 -12.47 3.00 -28.54
N GLN A 55 -13.30 3.97 -28.13
CA GLN A 55 -14.46 4.41 -28.92
C GLN A 55 -14.11 5.43 -29.99
N SER A 56 -13.22 6.37 -29.69
CA SER A 56 -12.93 7.51 -30.59
C SER A 56 -11.81 7.21 -31.56
N MET A 57 -10.78 6.47 -31.13
CA MET A 57 -9.59 6.19 -31.92
C MET A 57 -9.51 4.73 -32.39
N SER A 58 -10.45 3.88 -31.95
CA SER A 58 -10.50 2.44 -32.29
C SER A 58 -9.19 1.69 -32.08
N LEU A 59 -8.33 2.16 -31.17
CA LEU A 59 -7.01 1.57 -30.90
C LEU A 59 -7.11 0.14 -30.36
N PHE A 60 -8.20 -0.18 -29.66
CA PHE A 60 -8.49 -1.49 -29.10
C PHE A 60 -9.99 -1.62 -28.80
N SER A 61 -10.45 -2.85 -28.54
CA SER A 61 -11.86 -3.11 -28.21
C SER A 61 -12.26 -2.52 -26.85
N VAL A 62 -13.54 -2.19 -26.67
CA VAL A 62 -14.09 -1.73 -25.38
C VAL A 62 -13.89 -2.79 -24.28
N ALA A 63 -13.89 -4.08 -24.64
CA ALA A 63 -13.61 -5.16 -23.69
C ALA A 63 -12.16 -5.11 -23.18
N THR A 64 -11.21 -4.89 -24.10
CA THR A 64 -9.78 -4.69 -23.77
C THR A 64 -9.57 -3.44 -22.92
N ALA A 65 -10.26 -2.34 -23.24
CA ALA A 65 -10.25 -1.10 -22.47
C ALA A 65 -10.66 -1.33 -21.01
N LYS A 66 -11.79 -2.03 -20.84
CA LYS A 66 -12.35 -2.37 -19.53
C LYS A 66 -11.38 -3.25 -18.73
N HIS A 67 -10.80 -4.26 -19.37
CA HIS A 67 -9.83 -5.15 -18.73
C HIS A 67 -8.62 -4.40 -18.18
N TYR A 68 -7.96 -3.58 -19.01
CA TYR A 68 -6.80 -2.79 -18.56
C TYR A 68 -7.17 -1.72 -17.54
N SER A 69 -8.34 -1.08 -17.66
CA SER A 69 -8.82 -0.13 -16.66
C SER A 69 -8.93 -0.77 -15.28
N ILE A 70 -9.48 -1.99 -15.19
CA ILE A 70 -9.61 -2.72 -13.93
C ILE A 70 -8.24 -3.08 -13.37
N ILE A 71 -7.36 -3.69 -14.17
CA ILE A 71 -6.04 -4.13 -13.71
C ILE A 71 -5.20 -2.94 -13.22
N LEU A 72 -5.16 -1.85 -13.98
CA LEU A 72 -4.42 -0.63 -13.58
C LEU A 72 -5.00 -0.04 -12.30
N SER A 73 -6.33 0.11 -12.22
CA SER A 73 -7.00 0.66 -11.05
C SER A 73 -6.73 -0.16 -9.79
N MET A 74 -6.86 -1.49 -9.88
CA MET A 74 -6.54 -2.40 -8.80
C MET A 74 -5.07 -2.32 -8.40
N SER A 75 -4.16 -2.14 -9.36
CA SER A 75 -2.73 -2.01 -9.08
C SER A 75 -2.43 -0.76 -8.24
N PHE A 76 -2.99 0.41 -8.60
CA PHE A 76 -2.83 1.64 -7.81
C PHE A 76 -3.41 1.50 -6.40
N LEU A 77 -4.59 0.89 -6.27
CA LEU A 77 -5.20 0.61 -4.97
C LEU A 77 -4.34 -0.34 -4.13
N CYS A 78 -3.74 -1.37 -4.73
CA CYS A 78 -2.83 -2.28 -4.04
C CYS A 78 -1.59 -1.56 -3.53
N VAL A 79 -0.94 -0.74 -4.36
CA VAL A 79 0.24 0.06 -3.97
C VAL A 79 -0.07 0.93 -2.74
N TRP A 80 -1.18 1.68 -2.81
CA TRP A 80 -1.59 2.55 -1.71
C TRP A 80 -1.95 1.74 -0.45
N GLY A 81 -2.76 0.70 -0.61
CA GLY A 81 -3.24 -0.14 0.49
C GLY A 81 -2.10 -0.84 1.23
N LEU A 82 -1.13 -1.41 0.51
CA LEU A 82 0.02 -2.10 1.12
C LEU A 82 0.88 -1.14 1.94
N LYS A 83 1.11 0.09 1.48
CA LYS A 83 1.83 1.09 2.28
C LYS A 83 1.05 1.44 3.54
N ILE A 84 -0.25 1.64 3.42
CA ILE A 84 -1.11 1.99 4.57
C ILE A 84 -1.16 0.86 5.60
N THR A 85 -1.16 -0.39 5.18
CA THR A 85 -1.10 -1.55 6.08
C THR A 85 0.15 -1.52 6.98
N VAL A 86 1.33 -1.25 6.40
CA VAL A 86 2.57 -1.11 7.19
C VAL A 86 2.42 0.01 8.22
N VAL A 87 1.91 1.17 7.80
CA VAL A 87 1.79 2.35 8.66
C VAL A 87 0.77 2.13 9.78
N LEU A 88 -0.37 1.49 9.48
CA LEU A 88 -1.39 1.14 10.44
C LEU A 88 -0.84 0.18 11.50
N LEU A 89 -0.09 -0.85 11.09
CA LEU A 89 0.53 -1.80 12.01
C LEU A 89 1.43 -1.10 13.02
N CYS A 90 2.32 -0.22 12.54
CA CYS A 90 3.20 0.57 13.40
C CYS A 90 2.42 1.54 14.30
N THR A 91 1.38 2.19 13.76
CA THR A 91 0.55 3.15 14.50
C THR A 91 -0.23 2.47 15.63
N LEU A 92 -0.82 1.30 15.36
CA LEU A 92 -1.51 0.50 16.38
C LEU A 92 -0.55 0.08 17.49
N PHE A 93 0.63 -0.43 17.12
CA PHE A 93 1.64 -0.82 18.09
C PHE A 93 2.11 0.36 18.96
N SER A 94 2.34 1.52 18.35
CA SER A 94 2.69 2.75 19.07
C SER A 94 1.56 3.20 20.00
N GLY A 95 0.30 3.10 19.57
CA GLY A 95 -0.87 3.40 20.39
C GLY A 95 -0.98 2.51 21.62
N ILE A 96 -0.79 1.19 21.45
CA ILE A 96 -0.76 0.22 22.56
C ILE A 96 0.34 0.60 23.56
N MET A 97 1.56 0.85 23.08
CA MET A 97 2.69 1.24 23.92
C MET A 97 2.43 2.55 24.68
N GLY A 98 1.80 3.54 24.03
CA GLY A 98 1.38 4.79 24.65
C GLY A 98 0.31 4.60 25.73
N GLY A 99 -0.61 3.66 25.52
CA GLY A 99 -1.61 3.26 26.52
C GLY A 99 -0.95 2.66 27.77
N HIS A 100 -0.01 1.73 27.59
CA HIS A 100 0.76 1.17 28.71
C HIS A 100 1.53 2.25 29.46
N LYS A 101 2.14 3.20 28.76
CA LYS A 101 2.85 4.32 29.40
C LYS A 101 1.94 5.15 30.31
N ARG A 102 0.69 5.39 29.91
CA ARG A 102 -0.25 6.25 30.63
C ARG A 102 -0.98 5.56 31.77
N TYR A 103 -1.30 4.28 31.60
CA TYR A 103 -2.21 3.55 32.50
C TYR A 103 -1.57 2.35 33.22
N ASN A 104 -0.35 1.95 32.85
CA ASN A 104 0.34 0.78 33.41
C ASN A 104 1.87 0.98 33.43
N ALA A 105 2.31 2.06 34.10
CA ALA A 105 3.71 2.51 34.09
C ALA A 105 4.69 1.46 34.66
N GLU A 106 4.27 0.67 35.65
CA GLU A 106 5.10 -0.38 36.25
C GLU A 106 5.49 -1.48 35.24
N ASN A 107 4.54 -1.88 34.39
CA ASN A 107 4.81 -2.88 33.36
C ASN A 107 5.35 -2.27 32.06
N TYR A 108 5.17 -0.96 31.86
CA TYR A 108 5.67 -0.26 30.68
C TYR A 108 7.19 -0.37 30.52
N GLU A 109 7.98 -0.25 31.59
CA GLU A 109 9.45 -0.33 31.48
C GLU A 109 9.93 -1.72 31.02
N LYS A 110 9.35 -2.79 31.58
CA LYS A 110 9.61 -4.17 31.15
C LYS A 110 9.16 -4.39 29.70
N LEU A 111 7.99 -3.88 29.33
CA LEU A 111 7.46 -4.02 27.97
C LEU A 111 8.27 -3.20 26.96
N SER A 112 8.71 -1.99 27.32
CA SER A 112 9.48 -1.06 26.49
C SER A 112 10.87 -1.61 26.18
N SER A 113 11.55 -2.18 27.17
CA SER A 113 12.86 -2.83 27.00
C SER A 113 12.77 -4.05 26.08
N MET A 114 11.81 -4.94 26.30
CA MET A 114 11.56 -6.09 25.42
C MET A 114 11.20 -5.64 23.99
N THR A 115 10.33 -4.65 23.88
CA THR A 115 9.91 -4.07 22.60
C THR A 115 11.07 -3.49 21.83
N ARG A 116 11.99 -2.78 22.48
CA ARG A 116 13.18 -2.21 21.80
C ARG A 116 14.05 -3.27 21.16
N ALA A 117 14.16 -4.44 21.78
CA ALA A 117 14.91 -5.57 21.24
C ALA A 117 14.19 -6.27 20.08
N VAL A 118 12.87 -6.49 20.19
CA VAL A 118 12.12 -7.34 19.26
C VAL A 118 11.48 -6.56 18.10
N ALA A 119 11.06 -5.31 18.33
CA ALA A 119 10.28 -4.53 17.36
C ALA A 119 10.98 -4.34 16.00
N PRO A 120 12.29 -4.07 15.90
CA PRO A 120 12.96 -3.95 14.60
C PRO A 120 12.88 -5.24 13.78
N GLY A 121 13.14 -6.40 14.41
CA GLY A 121 13.06 -7.71 13.76
C GLY A 121 11.63 -8.05 13.35
N LEU A 122 10.65 -7.78 14.22
CA LEU A 122 9.24 -7.99 13.93
C LEU A 122 8.74 -7.10 12.78
N LEU A 123 9.20 -5.85 12.71
CA LEU A 123 8.87 -4.93 11.62
C LEU A 123 9.44 -5.41 10.29
N ILE A 124 10.69 -5.85 10.27
CA ILE A 124 11.31 -6.43 9.06
C ILE A 124 10.51 -7.66 8.62
N PHE A 125 10.16 -8.55 9.54
CA PHE A 125 9.36 -9.73 9.24
C PHE A 125 7.99 -9.37 8.65
N ALA A 126 7.28 -8.40 9.26
CA ALA A 126 5.99 -7.92 8.75
C ALA A 126 6.13 -7.31 7.35
N LYS A 127 7.15 -6.47 7.10
CA LYS A 127 7.39 -5.90 5.76
C LYS A 127 7.74 -6.96 4.72
N SER A 128 8.47 -8.01 5.10
CA SER A 128 8.75 -9.15 4.23
C SER A 128 7.49 -9.91 3.86
N LEU A 129 6.58 -10.16 4.82
CA LEU A 129 5.28 -10.77 4.53
C LEU A 129 4.42 -9.90 3.61
N ILE A 130 4.38 -8.59 3.84
CA ILE A 130 3.65 -7.64 2.98
C ILE A 130 4.28 -7.60 1.58
N THR A 131 5.62 -7.67 1.48
CA THR A 131 6.34 -7.78 0.21
C THR A 131 5.96 -9.05 -0.54
N LEU A 132 5.94 -10.20 0.14
CA LEU A 132 5.49 -11.47 -0.46
C LEU A 132 4.02 -11.39 -0.91
N GLY A 133 3.15 -10.82 -0.08
CA GLY A 133 1.76 -10.57 -0.42
C GLY A 133 1.63 -9.69 -1.66
N SER A 134 2.45 -8.63 -1.76
CA SER A 134 2.47 -7.75 -2.94
C SER A 134 2.85 -8.51 -4.21
N PHE A 135 3.85 -9.40 -4.15
CA PHE A 135 4.26 -10.23 -5.27
C PHE A 135 3.11 -11.12 -5.76
N LEU A 136 2.39 -11.77 -4.84
CA LEU A 136 1.24 -12.61 -5.17
C LEU A 136 0.06 -11.80 -5.75
N MET A 137 -0.21 -10.61 -5.21
CA MET A 137 -1.28 -9.75 -5.73
C MET A 137 -0.96 -9.26 -7.14
N PHE A 138 0.24 -8.74 -7.38
CA PHE A 138 0.61 -8.22 -8.70
C PHE A 138 0.81 -9.34 -9.72
N SER A 139 1.27 -10.53 -9.32
CA SER A 139 1.35 -11.67 -10.25
C SER A 139 -0.04 -12.12 -10.68
N GLY A 140 -1.00 -12.19 -9.77
CA GLY A 140 -2.41 -12.49 -10.09
C GLY A 140 -3.10 -11.43 -10.94
N LEU A 141 -2.68 -10.17 -10.85
CA LEU A 141 -3.20 -9.07 -11.67
C LEU A 141 -2.59 -9.01 -13.06
N TRP A 142 -1.28 -9.23 -13.19
CA TRP A 142 -0.55 -8.96 -14.44
C TRP A 142 -0.07 -10.20 -15.18
N LEU A 143 0.27 -11.28 -14.49
CA LEU A 143 0.91 -12.48 -15.07
C LEU A 143 -0.06 -13.67 -15.23
N LYS A 144 -1.34 -13.43 -15.00
CA LYS A 144 -2.41 -14.40 -15.18
C LYS A 144 -2.87 -14.48 -16.63
#